data_AF-A0A7S0MVV6-F1
#
_entry.id   AF-A0A7S0MVV6-F1
#
_cell.length_a   1.000
_cell.length_b   1.000
_cell.length_c   1.000
_cell.angle_alpha   90.00
_cell.angle_beta   90.00
_cell.angle_gamma   90.00
#
_symmetry.space_group_name_H-M   'P 1'
#
loop_
_entity.id
_entity.type
_entity.pdbx_description
1 polymer ?
#
loop_
_entity_poly.entity_id
_entity_poly.type
_entity_poly.pdbx_seq_one_letter_code
_entity_poly.pdbx_strand_id
1 'polypeptide(L)'
;DLIAHRPLVLLDRKNRPDLAGKCGTLIPASAKIYRLPSFLDYVSMGCEISLSVAVDFTASNGTPGKDPHSLHRPYDPARAAAGQSAWNEYQQALIAVGEILAPYDSDKQITAFGFGGIPPGTSAQVSFCFPLNGDGAKPEVPGVQGLLDSYAQAAQVVTLYGPTNMAEVISRVNSIMREVQGGKRLMY
;
A
#
# COMPACT_ATOMS: atom_id res chain seq x y z
N ASP A 1 13.15 -34.18 9.88
CA ASP A 1 12.73 -35.50 9.37
C ASP A 1 11.85 -36.23 10.36
N LEU A 2 10.54 -36.24 10.13
CA LEU A 2 9.60 -37.13 10.82
C LEU A 2 8.85 -37.91 9.72
N ILE A 3 9.36 -39.08 9.35
CA ILE A 3 8.70 -39.96 8.37
C ILE A 3 7.71 -40.83 9.15
N ALA A 4 6.45 -40.39 9.23
CA ALA A 4 5.37 -41.23 9.70
C ALA A 4 4.92 -42.14 8.54
N HIS A 5 5.39 -43.39 8.53
CA HIS A 5 4.93 -44.44 7.61
C HIS A 5 3.51 -44.92 7.99
N ARG A 6 2.52 -44.03 8.03
CA ARG A 6 1.11 -44.42 8.17
C ARG A 6 0.51 -44.67 6.78
N PRO A 7 0.01 -45.88 6.50
CA PRO A 7 -0.70 -46.15 5.25
C PRO A 7 -1.99 -45.32 5.20
N LEU A 8 -2.22 -44.64 4.08
CA LEU A 8 -3.48 -43.95 3.83
C LEU A 8 -4.47 -44.97 3.26
N VAL A 9 -5.50 -45.31 4.03
CA VAL A 9 -6.55 -46.23 3.60
C VAL A 9 -7.65 -45.41 2.91
N LEU A 10 -7.82 -45.60 1.61
CA LEU A 10 -8.98 -45.09 0.88
C LEU A 10 -10.22 -45.88 1.32
N LEU A 11 -11.05 -45.28 2.16
CA LEU A 11 -12.37 -45.80 2.49
C LEU A 11 -13.41 -45.15 1.57
N ASP A 12 -13.78 -45.83 0.49
CA ASP A 12 -15.10 -45.63 -0.10
C ASP A 12 -16.06 -46.60 0.57
N ARG A 13 -16.91 -46.08 1.46
CA ARG A 13 -17.87 -46.92 2.20
C ARG A 13 -19.30 -46.43 2.11
N LYS A 14 -19.61 -45.43 1.26
CA LYS A 14 -20.93 -44.79 1.35
C LYS A 14 -21.76 -44.65 0.09
N ASN A 15 -21.35 -45.11 -1.10
CA ASN A 15 -22.24 -44.92 -2.26
C ASN A 15 -22.31 -46.02 -3.33
N ARG A 16 -21.61 -47.16 -3.24
CA ARG A 16 -21.64 -48.20 -4.29
C ARG A 16 -21.47 -49.64 -3.74
N PRO A 17 -22.57 -50.35 -3.42
CA PRO A 17 -22.49 -51.73 -2.91
C PRO A 17 -22.06 -52.77 -3.97
N ASP A 18 -21.97 -52.37 -5.25
CA ASP A 18 -21.53 -53.18 -6.39
C ASP A 18 -20.00 -53.35 -6.49
N LEU A 19 -19.22 -52.54 -5.78
CA LEU A 19 -17.75 -52.59 -5.78
C LEU A 19 -17.18 -53.29 -4.53
N ALA A 20 -17.79 -54.40 -4.11
CA ALA A 20 -17.33 -55.23 -2.98
C ALA A 20 -16.00 -55.98 -3.25
N GLY A 21 -15.17 -55.49 -4.16
CA GLY A 21 -13.93 -56.15 -4.58
C GLY A 21 -12.83 -55.15 -4.94
N LYS A 22 -11.78 -55.15 -4.11
CA LYS A 22 -10.51 -54.40 -4.20
C LYS A 22 -10.53 -52.96 -3.67
N CYS A 23 -10.33 -52.84 -2.35
CA CYS A 23 -9.69 -51.65 -1.80
C CYS A 23 -8.16 -51.76 -2.04
N GLY A 24 -7.59 -50.84 -2.78
CA GLY A 24 -6.14 -50.71 -2.92
C GLY A 24 -5.55 -50.02 -1.68
N THR A 25 -4.38 -50.46 -1.22
CA THR A 25 -3.62 -49.74 -0.19
C THR A 25 -2.60 -48.83 -0.87
N LEU A 26 -2.66 -47.52 -0.61
CA LEU A 26 -1.63 -46.58 -1.03
C LEU A 26 -0.62 -46.38 0.10
N ILE A 27 0.62 -46.83 -0.14
CA ILE A 27 1.74 -46.62 0.77
C ILE A 27 2.69 -45.62 0.07
N PRO A 28 2.78 -44.37 0.54
CA PRO A 28 3.71 -43.41 -0.05
C PRO A 28 5.15 -43.88 0.17
N ALA A 29 5.94 -43.92 -0.91
CA ALA A 29 7.35 -44.32 -0.86
C ALA A 29 8.20 -43.35 -0.01
N SER A 30 7.85 -42.06 -0.02
CA SER A 30 8.39 -41.06 0.90
C SER A 30 7.39 -39.92 1.07
N ALA A 31 7.40 -39.27 2.23
CA ALA A 31 6.66 -38.04 2.47
C ALA A 31 7.62 -37.02 3.09
N LYS A 32 7.73 -35.85 2.47
CA LYS A 32 8.48 -34.71 3.01
C LYS A 32 7.48 -33.63 3.38
N ILE A 33 7.53 -33.20 4.64
CA ILE A 33 6.73 -32.09 5.13
C ILE A 33 7.61 -30.85 5.07
N TYR A 34 7.20 -29.87 4.27
CA TYR A 34 7.84 -28.56 4.21
C TYR A 34 6.98 -27.57 4.96
N ARG A 35 7.57 -26.86 5.93
CA ARG A 35 6.93 -25.69 6.52
C ARG A 35 7.39 -24.47 5.73
N LEU A 36 6.48 -23.87 4.99
CA LEU A 36 6.75 -22.60 4.32
C LEU A 36 6.65 -21.47 5.35
N PRO A 37 7.55 -20.47 5.33
CA PRO A 37 7.41 -19.29 6.16
C PRO A 37 6.09 -18.58 5.88
N SER A 38 5.37 -18.24 6.92
CA SER A 38 4.18 -17.39 6.87
C SER A 38 4.58 -15.91 6.78
N PHE A 39 3.62 -15.05 6.44
CA PHE A 39 3.83 -13.60 6.48
C PHE A 39 4.38 -13.12 7.83
N LEU A 40 3.85 -13.62 8.94
CA LEU A 40 4.32 -13.27 10.28
C LEU A 40 5.74 -13.76 10.56
N ASP A 41 6.16 -14.88 9.97
CA ASP A 41 7.54 -15.34 10.09
C ASP A 41 8.48 -14.29 9.46
N TYR A 42 8.15 -13.74 8.28
CA TYR A 42 8.95 -12.65 7.70
C TYR A 42 9.01 -11.40 8.57
N VAL A 43 7.84 -10.92 9.05
CA VAL A 43 7.79 -9.71 9.89
C VAL A 43 8.56 -9.91 11.20
N SER A 44 8.38 -11.04 11.86
CA SER A 44 9.10 -11.36 13.11
C SER A 44 10.60 -11.58 12.91
N MET A 45 11.03 -11.93 11.69
CA MET A 45 12.44 -12.04 11.31
C MET A 45 13.04 -10.70 10.85
N GLY A 46 12.34 -9.57 11.01
CA GLY A 46 12.83 -8.24 10.69
C GLY A 46 12.56 -7.77 9.25
N CYS A 47 11.64 -8.43 8.53
CA CYS A 47 11.13 -7.88 7.28
C CYS A 47 10.24 -6.66 7.57
N GLU A 48 10.58 -5.52 6.98
CA GLU A 48 9.85 -4.27 7.10
C GLU A 48 8.98 -4.03 5.86
N ILE A 49 7.86 -3.33 6.05
CA ILE A 49 6.98 -2.90 4.95
C ILE A 49 6.98 -1.38 4.92
N SER A 50 7.71 -0.81 3.96
CA SER A 50 7.73 0.64 3.77
C SER A 50 6.54 1.09 2.91
N LEU A 51 5.90 2.18 3.33
CA LEU A 51 4.73 2.75 2.68
C LEU A 51 5.14 3.92 1.77
N SER A 52 4.76 3.85 0.50
CA SER A 52 4.81 4.96 -0.45
C SER A 52 3.41 5.31 -0.92
N VAL A 53 3.10 6.61 -0.96
CA VAL A 53 1.79 7.14 -1.32
C VAL A 53 1.93 8.11 -2.49
N ALA A 54 0.98 8.07 -3.41
CA ALA A 54 0.85 9.04 -4.48
C ALA A 54 -0.59 9.53 -4.60
N VAL A 55 -0.77 10.84 -4.52
CA VAL A 55 -2.09 11.49 -4.57
C VAL A 55 -2.31 12.12 -5.94
N ASP A 56 -3.47 11.87 -6.51
CA ASP A 56 -3.90 12.45 -7.78
C ASP A 56 -4.34 13.91 -7.55
N PHE A 57 -3.71 14.87 -8.22
CA PHE A 57 -4.06 16.30 -8.21
C PHE A 57 -4.63 16.74 -9.56
N THR A 58 -5.34 15.87 -10.28
CA THR A 58 -5.94 16.21 -11.56
C THR A 58 -7.21 17.05 -11.42
N ALA A 59 -7.50 17.87 -12.43
CA ALA A 59 -8.61 18.81 -12.49
C ALA A 59 -9.99 18.15 -12.37
N SER A 60 -10.12 16.86 -12.72
CA SER A 60 -11.35 16.08 -12.53
C SER A 60 -11.78 15.96 -11.06
N ASN A 61 -10.88 16.20 -10.11
CA ASN A 61 -11.19 16.18 -8.68
C ASN A 61 -11.90 17.45 -8.18
N GLY A 62 -12.08 18.46 -9.03
CA GLY A 62 -12.73 19.73 -8.68
C GLY A 62 -11.84 20.63 -7.83
N THR A 63 -11.87 21.94 -8.08
CA THR A 63 -10.99 22.89 -7.39
C THR A 63 -11.41 23.09 -5.92
N PRO A 64 -10.51 22.86 -4.94
CA PRO A 64 -10.80 23.09 -3.53
C PRO A 64 -11.33 24.50 -3.27
N GLY A 65 -12.39 24.62 -2.48
CA GLY A 65 -13.00 25.90 -2.09
C GLY A 65 -13.85 26.58 -3.16
N LYS A 66 -13.75 26.19 -4.44
CA LYS A 66 -14.65 26.67 -5.52
C LYS A 66 -15.75 25.66 -5.83
N ASP A 67 -15.40 24.38 -5.86
CA ASP A 67 -16.32 23.30 -6.16
C ASP A 67 -16.81 22.64 -4.85
N PRO A 68 -18.13 22.71 -4.54
CA PRO A 68 -18.71 22.03 -3.39
C PRO A 68 -18.51 20.50 -3.38
N HIS A 69 -18.30 19.91 -4.56
CA HIS A 69 -18.10 18.47 -4.75
C HIS A 69 -16.64 18.08 -4.95
N SER A 70 -15.69 19.00 -4.71
CA SER A 70 -14.27 18.68 -4.79
C SER A 70 -13.91 17.48 -3.90
N LEU A 71 -13.11 16.56 -4.42
CA LEU A 71 -12.58 15.44 -3.64
C LEU A 71 -11.38 15.87 -2.77
N HIS A 72 -10.80 17.04 -3.05
CA HIS A 72 -9.73 17.67 -2.26
C HIS A 72 -10.26 18.72 -1.27
N ARG A 73 -11.51 18.58 -0.79
CA ARG A 73 -12.07 19.50 0.21
C ARG A 73 -11.17 19.60 1.44
N PRO A 74 -10.98 20.79 2.02
CA PRO A 74 -10.28 20.93 3.28
C PRO A 74 -11.05 20.20 4.40
N TYR A 75 -10.34 19.89 5.48
CA TYR A 75 -10.95 19.35 6.69
C TYR A 75 -12.06 20.31 7.19
N ASP A 76 -13.25 19.76 7.43
CA ASP A 76 -14.42 20.53 7.84
C ASP A 76 -15.07 19.93 9.10
N PRO A 77 -14.80 20.51 10.28
CA PRO A 77 -15.36 20.01 11.54
C PRO A 77 -16.89 20.20 11.64
N ALA A 78 -17.49 21.13 10.87
CA ALA A 78 -18.94 21.31 10.87
C ALA A 78 -19.66 20.09 10.28
N ARG A 79 -19.01 19.37 9.35
CA ARG A 79 -19.55 18.11 8.80
C ARG A 79 -19.59 17.00 9.84
N ALA A 80 -18.58 16.90 10.71
CA ALA A 80 -18.61 15.97 11.84
C ALA A 80 -19.80 16.25 12.76
N ALA A 81 -20.09 17.53 13.05
CA ALA A 81 -21.26 17.92 13.82
C ALA A 81 -22.60 17.56 13.14
N ALA A 82 -22.61 17.50 11.80
CA ALA A 82 -23.75 17.07 10.99
C ALA A 82 -23.82 15.54 10.76
N GLY A 83 -23.00 14.74 11.45
CA GLY A 83 -22.97 13.27 11.33
C GLY A 83 -22.29 12.75 10.06
N GLN A 84 -21.47 13.58 9.41
CA GLN A 84 -20.72 13.24 8.21
C GLN A 84 -19.22 13.23 8.49
N SER A 85 -18.40 12.61 7.63
CA SER A 85 -16.94 12.68 7.79
C SER A 85 -16.43 14.11 7.60
N ALA A 86 -15.61 14.58 8.56
CA ALA A 86 -14.88 15.83 8.43
C ALA A 86 -13.69 15.75 7.47
N TRP A 87 -13.23 14.53 7.19
CA TRP A 87 -12.14 14.23 6.26
C TRP A 87 -12.69 14.00 4.85
N ASN A 88 -11.98 14.48 3.82
CA ASN A 88 -12.28 14.11 2.44
C ASN A 88 -11.90 12.65 2.14
N GLU A 89 -12.25 12.17 0.96
CA GLU A 89 -12.09 10.80 0.50
C GLU A 89 -10.60 10.38 0.45
N TYR A 90 -9.72 11.29 0.03
CA TYR A 90 -8.27 11.06 0.05
C TYR A 90 -7.75 10.91 1.48
N GLN A 91 -8.08 11.84 2.39
CA GLN A 91 -7.65 11.81 3.78
C GLN A 91 -8.11 10.54 4.50
N GLN A 92 -9.35 10.11 4.25
CA GLN A 92 -9.86 8.85 4.80
C GLN A 92 -9.04 7.65 4.33
N ALA A 93 -8.69 7.58 3.04
CA ALA A 93 -7.85 6.52 2.49
C ALA A 93 -6.42 6.56 3.05
N LEU A 94 -5.83 7.76 3.16
CA LEU A 94 -4.49 7.96 3.73
C LEU A 94 -4.43 7.50 5.19
N ILE A 95 -5.44 7.81 5.99
CA ILE A 95 -5.55 7.36 7.38
C ILE A 95 -5.70 5.84 7.43
N ALA A 96 -6.69 5.29 6.72
CA ALA A 96 -7.01 3.86 6.79
C ALA A 96 -5.81 2.98 6.37
N VAL A 97 -5.11 3.34 5.30
CA VAL A 97 -3.93 2.60 4.84
C VAL A 97 -2.73 2.87 5.73
N GLY A 98 -2.51 4.14 6.10
CA GLY A 98 -1.38 4.57 6.91
C GLY A 98 -1.37 3.95 8.30
N GLU A 99 -2.50 3.92 9.00
CA GLU A 99 -2.60 3.36 10.35
C GLU A 99 -2.33 1.85 10.38
N ILE A 100 -2.63 1.14 9.29
CA ILE A 100 -2.38 -0.29 9.17
C ILE A 100 -0.92 -0.56 8.82
N LEU A 101 -0.35 0.17 7.84
CA LEU A 101 0.96 -0.17 7.27
C LEU A 101 2.13 0.53 7.96
N ALA A 102 1.98 1.76 8.44
CA ALA A 102 3.07 2.50 9.08
C ALA A 102 3.70 1.80 10.30
N PRO A 103 2.99 0.98 11.11
CA PRO A 103 3.60 0.20 12.18
C PRO A 103 4.56 -0.90 11.72
N TYR A 104 4.52 -1.32 10.45
CA TYR A 104 5.41 -2.33 9.88
C TYR A 104 6.73 -1.74 9.33
N ASP A 105 6.89 -0.42 9.40
CA ASP A 105 8.12 0.30 9.05
C ASP A 105 8.79 0.80 10.35
N SER A 106 10.09 0.56 10.52
CA SER A 106 10.76 0.85 11.79
C SER A 106 10.98 2.35 12.02
N ASP A 107 11.27 3.11 10.95
CA ASP A 107 11.49 4.56 11.00
C ASP A 107 10.20 5.36 10.84
N LYS A 108 9.11 4.71 10.42
CA LYS A 108 7.79 5.30 10.17
C LYS A 108 7.82 6.45 9.17
N GLN A 109 8.79 6.44 8.25
CA GLN A 109 8.92 7.44 7.20
C GLN A 109 8.09 7.02 5.99
N ILE A 110 7.10 7.85 5.64
CA ILE A 110 6.23 7.58 4.50
C ILE A 110 6.71 8.41 3.33
N THR A 111 7.02 7.79 2.20
CA THR A 111 7.32 8.54 0.97
C THR A 111 6.02 9.08 0.37
N ALA A 112 5.92 10.39 0.17
CA ALA A 112 4.65 11.03 -0.22
C ALA A 112 4.80 11.87 -1.50
N PHE A 113 4.11 11.45 -2.56
CA PHE A 113 4.10 12.13 -3.86
C PHE A 113 2.70 12.62 -4.25
N GLY A 114 2.67 13.60 -5.14
CA GLY A 114 1.52 14.01 -5.92
C GLY A 114 1.80 13.91 -7.42
N PHE A 115 0.76 13.85 -8.24
CA PHE A 115 0.87 13.85 -9.70
C PHE A 115 -0.34 14.50 -10.39
N GLY A 116 -0.15 14.93 -11.64
CA GLY A 116 -1.24 15.46 -12.48
C GLY A 116 -1.67 16.89 -12.14
N GLY A 117 -0.85 17.61 -11.38
CA GLY A 117 -1.07 19.01 -11.02
C GLY A 117 0.14 19.88 -11.39
N ILE A 118 0.02 21.18 -11.13
CA ILE A 118 1.10 22.16 -11.30
C ILE A 118 1.51 22.63 -9.90
N PRO A 119 2.64 22.12 -9.36
CA PRO A 119 3.18 22.55 -8.07
C PRO A 119 3.66 24.00 -8.11
N PRO A 120 3.66 24.71 -6.96
CA PRO A 120 4.19 26.07 -6.88
C PRO A 120 5.68 26.10 -7.25
N GLY A 121 6.12 27.22 -7.84
CA GLY A 121 7.52 27.42 -8.24
C GLY A 121 7.92 26.71 -9.55
N THR A 122 7.02 25.96 -10.17
CA THR A 122 7.19 25.49 -11.54
C THR A 122 6.80 26.59 -12.53
N SER A 123 7.41 26.62 -13.73
CA SER A 123 7.04 27.56 -14.80
C SER A 123 5.70 27.19 -15.46
N ALA A 124 4.65 27.03 -14.64
CA ALA A 124 3.32 26.58 -15.02
C ALA A 124 3.29 25.23 -15.77
N GLN A 125 4.26 24.35 -15.47
CA GLN A 125 4.35 23.03 -16.09
C GLN A 125 3.70 21.97 -15.20
N VAL A 126 2.97 21.08 -15.85
CA VAL A 126 2.38 19.90 -15.20
C VAL A 126 3.50 19.02 -14.70
N SER A 127 3.39 18.59 -13.44
CA SER A 127 4.24 17.56 -12.89
C SER A 127 3.44 16.28 -12.67
N PHE A 128 3.99 15.17 -13.16
CA PHE A 128 3.44 13.84 -12.92
C PHE A 128 4.15 13.11 -11.79
N CYS A 129 5.07 13.77 -11.08
CA CYS A 129 5.63 13.32 -9.83
C CYS A 129 6.28 14.49 -9.09
N PHE A 130 5.70 14.90 -7.98
CA PHE A 130 6.27 15.92 -7.10
C PHE A 130 6.12 15.52 -5.63
N PRO A 131 7.06 15.88 -4.75
CA PRO A 131 6.98 15.56 -3.33
C PRO A 131 5.88 16.40 -2.65
N LEU A 132 5.04 15.78 -1.83
CA LEU A 132 3.96 16.51 -1.13
C LEU A 132 4.48 17.52 -0.10
N ASN A 133 5.64 17.23 0.50
CA ASN A 133 6.30 18.13 1.45
C ASN A 133 7.11 19.25 0.76
N GLY A 134 7.17 19.28 -0.58
CA GLY A 134 7.93 20.25 -1.36
C GLY A 134 9.45 19.99 -1.43
N ASP A 135 9.97 18.95 -0.76
CA ASP A 135 11.39 18.61 -0.76
C ASP A 135 11.67 17.44 -1.73
N GLY A 136 12.27 17.76 -2.88
CA GLY A 136 12.62 16.77 -3.90
C GLY A 136 13.79 15.87 -3.53
N ALA A 137 14.64 16.30 -2.60
CA ALA A 137 15.76 15.53 -2.10
C ALA A 137 15.32 14.54 -1.02
N LYS A 138 14.33 14.92 -0.21
CA LYS A 138 13.79 14.11 0.89
C LYS A 138 12.24 14.09 0.86
N PRO A 139 11.63 13.25 0.02
CA PRO A 139 10.16 13.19 -0.13
C PRO A 139 9.44 12.49 1.03
N GLU A 140 10.18 12.02 2.05
CA GLU A 140 9.62 11.30 3.18
C GLU A 140 9.05 12.23 4.25
N VAL A 141 7.92 11.81 4.82
CA VAL A 141 7.20 12.51 5.88
C VAL A 141 7.04 11.62 7.11
N PRO A 142 7.06 12.18 8.33
CA PRO A 142 7.00 11.39 9.56
C PRO A 142 5.57 10.93 9.86
N GLY A 143 5.32 9.63 9.67
CA GLY A 143 4.07 8.97 10.02
C GLY A 143 2.82 9.52 9.29
N VAL A 144 1.66 9.00 9.70
CA VAL A 144 0.36 9.32 9.09
C VAL A 144 0.01 10.80 9.27
N GLN A 145 0.34 11.40 10.42
CA GLN A 145 0.05 12.81 10.66
C GLN A 145 0.86 13.72 9.71
N GLY A 146 2.17 13.46 9.55
CA GLY A 146 3.00 14.22 8.62
C GLY A 146 2.55 14.07 7.16
N LEU A 147 2.00 12.91 6.80
CA LEU A 147 1.36 12.67 5.50
C LEU A 147 0.10 13.52 5.31
N LEU A 148 -0.79 13.58 6.30
CA LEU A 148 -1.99 14.40 6.24
C LEU A 148 -1.67 15.89 6.17
N ASP A 149 -0.68 16.34 6.94
CA ASP A 149 -0.26 17.74 6.96
C ASP A 149 0.33 18.15 5.60
N SER A 150 1.21 17.31 5.03
CA SER A 150 1.81 17.54 3.71
C SER A 150 0.76 17.51 2.60
N TYR A 151 -0.19 16.58 2.67
CA TYR A 151 -1.32 16.54 1.74
C TYR A 151 -2.17 17.82 1.83
N ALA A 152 -2.52 18.25 3.04
CA ALA A 152 -3.35 19.44 3.24
C ALA A 152 -2.66 20.71 2.71
N GLN A 153 -1.34 20.84 2.91
CA GLN A 153 -0.56 21.94 2.34
C GLN A 153 -0.52 21.85 0.81
N ALA A 154 -0.19 20.68 0.25
CA ALA A 154 -0.15 20.48 -1.20
C ALA A 154 -1.50 20.81 -1.87
N ALA A 155 -2.63 20.39 -1.28
CA ALA A 155 -3.97 20.67 -1.79
C ALA A 155 -4.35 22.15 -1.80
N GLN A 156 -3.68 23.00 -1.04
CA GLN A 156 -3.90 24.45 -1.07
C GLN A 156 -3.07 25.16 -2.15
N VAL A 157 -1.89 24.63 -2.48
CA VAL A 157 -0.91 25.34 -3.32
C VAL A 157 -0.77 24.75 -4.72
N VAL A 158 -1.08 23.47 -4.90
CA VAL A 158 -1.02 22.81 -6.21
C VAL A 158 -2.23 23.21 -7.04
N THR A 159 -1.98 23.68 -8.25
CA THR A 159 -3.06 23.93 -9.20
C THR A 159 -3.44 22.62 -9.88
N LEU A 160 -4.69 22.20 -9.73
CA LEU A 160 -5.16 20.95 -10.33
C LEU A 160 -5.14 21.03 -11.86
N TYR A 161 -4.60 20.01 -12.53
CA TYR A 161 -4.43 20.03 -13.99
C TYR A 161 -4.60 18.63 -14.60
N GLY A 162 -4.05 18.35 -15.77
CA GLY A 162 -4.08 17.01 -16.35
C GLY A 162 -3.05 16.86 -17.47
N PRO A 163 -2.96 15.66 -18.07
CA PRO A 163 -3.78 14.47 -17.86
C PRO A 163 -3.45 13.68 -16.57
N THR A 164 -4.16 12.59 -16.34
CA THR A 164 -3.83 11.59 -15.31
C THR A 164 -2.73 10.68 -15.84
N ASN A 165 -1.52 10.78 -15.30
CA ASN A 165 -0.40 9.91 -15.66
C ASN A 165 0.39 9.52 -14.40
N MET A 166 0.49 8.22 -14.13
CA MET A 166 1.18 7.66 -12.96
C MET A 166 2.56 7.08 -13.28
N ALA A 167 2.97 7.07 -14.55
CA ALA A 167 4.19 6.39 -14.98
C ALA A 167 5.44 6.95 -14.27
N GLU A 168 5.51 8.28 -14.11
CA GLU A 168 6.62 8.95 -13.43
C GLU A 168 6.66 8.60 -11.94
N VAL A 169 5.50 8.60 -11.25
CA VAL A 169 5.41 8.17 -9.85
C VAL A 169 5.92 6.73 -9.69
N ILE A 170 5.42 5.80 -10.51
CA ILE A 170 5.80 4.38 -10.42
C ILE A 170 7.32 4.23 -10.67
N SER A 171 7.84 4.92 -11.68
CA SER A 171 9.28 4.92 -11.98
C SER A 171 10.09 5.49 -10.82
N ARG A 172 9.63 6.58 -10.19
CA ARG A 172 10.32 7.24 -9.08
C ARG A 172 10.36 6.34 -7.84
N VAL A 173 9.23 5.74 -7.46
CA VAL A 173 9.16 4.79 -6.35
C VAL A 173 10.10 3.60 -6.61
N ASN A 174 10.10 3.05 -7.82
CA ASN A 174 11.02 1.97 -8.19
C ASN A 174 12.50 2.37 -8.09
N SER A 175 12.86 3.62 -8.41
CA SER A 175 14.23 4.12 -8.22
C SER A 175 14.62 4.15 -6.76
N ILE A 176 13.77 4.74 -5.90
CA ILE A 176 14.00 4.85 -4.46
C ILE A 176 14.17 3.46 -3.84
N MET A 177 13.29 2.52 -4.20
CA MET A 177 13.36 1.14 -3.67
C MET A 177 14.64 0.41 -4.09
N ARG A 178 15.16 0.67 -5.30
CA ARG A 178 16.46 0.11 -5.73
C ARG A 178 17.63 0.69 -4.95
N GLU A 179 17.59 1.98 -4.64
CA GLU A 179 18.62 2.65 -3.82
C GLU A 179 18.64 2.09 -2.39
N VAL A 180 17.46 1.89 -1.79
CA VAL A 180 17.32 1.26 -0.47
C VAL A 180 17.84 -0.19 -0.48
N GLN A 181 17.49 -0.98 -1.50
CA GLN A 181 17.99 -2.35 -1.63
C GLN A 181 19.51 -2.41 -1.88
N GLY A 182 20.05 -1.47 -2.66
CA GLY A 182 21.49 -1.34 -2.91
C GLY A 182 22.28 -0.96 -1.65
N GLY A 183 21.67 -0.16 -0.75
CA GLY A 183 22.22 0.17 0.56
C GLY A 183 22.11 -0.95 1.59
N LYS A 184 21.02 -1.74 1.56
CA LYS A 184 20.81 -2.93 2.41
C LYS A 184 21.47 -4.19 1.82
N ARG A 185 22.74 -4.12 1.40
CA ARG A 185 23.50 -5.31 0.97
C ARG A 185 23.50 -6.32 2.12
N LEU A 186 22.74 -7.40 1.94
CA LEU A 186 22.49 -8.46 2.91
C LEU A 186 23.81 -8.94 3.54
N MET A 187 24.01 -8.57 4.80
CA MET A 187 24.97 -9.22 5.69
C MET A 187 24.34 -10.56 6.09
N TYR A 188 24.60 -11.58 5.29
CA TYR A 188 24.44 -12.97 5.70
C TYR A 188 25.73 -13.45 6.37
#